data_AF-A0A9N9DNR4-F1
#
_entry.id   AF-A0A9N9DNR4-F1
#
_cell.length_a   1.000
_cell.length_b   1.000
_cell.length_c   1.000
_cell.angle_alpha   90.00
_cell.angle_beta   90.00
_cell.angle_gamma   90.00
#
_symmetry.space_group_name_H-M   'P 1'
#
loop_
_entity.id
_entity.type
_entity.pdbx_description
1 polymer ?
#
loop_
_entity_poly.entity_id
_entity_poly.type
_entity_poly.pdbx_seq_one_letter_code
_entity_poly.pdbx_strand_id
1 'polypeptide(L)'
;MNILPHKSYHVYNLKNKERVRKDEEKAKQEEEARGERANIARAKQRQAVTGENKDEPPEETSNQNTDPIQNHINFWADLEKESLAVVSTNPEYEAEKRAKEKKWEKQFTMYLGDVVKEQRPWYTRVESEFEKQYKEEQINGSKVEGSVSIYDPLLIMKSKLDTRSKKKNKVDTREKRDRSYNKGKESNSESSSPSSIEKLRSERLAREKKERLRVQKLLNPHMVNESEPTGRYHSQFNPNATKAAHELSEQSSSDRYNNRYRSRRYKPY
;
A
#
# COMPACT_ATOMS: atom_id res chain seq x y z
N MET A 1 9.08 -15.61 -33.01
CA MET A 1 8.90 -15.50 -31.53
C MET A 1 8.44 -14.09 -31.20
N ASN A 2 7.27 -13.91 -30.56
CA ASN A 2 6.80 -12.58 -30.16
C ASN A 2 7.35 -12.21 -28.77
N ILE A 3 8.31 -11.28 -28.74
CA ILE A 3 8.99 -10.87 -27.50
C ILE A 3 8.34 -9.68 -26.80
N LEU A 4 7.36 -9.05 -27.46
CA LEU A 4 6.70 -7.83 -26.98
C LEU A 4 6.01 -7.99 -25.61
N PRO A 5 5.34 -9.11 -25.28
CA PRO A 5 4.68 -9.29 -23.97
C PRO A 5 5.66 -9.31 -22.79
N HIS A 6 6.93 -9.65 -23.04
CA HIS A 6 7.98 -9.71 -22.02
C HIS A 6 8.68 -8.38 -21.79
N LYS A 7 8.26 -7.32 -22.49
CA LYS A 7 8.81 -5.97 -22.33
C LYS A 7 8.00 -5.19 -21.31
N SER A 8 8.70 -4.47 -20.45
CA SER A 8 8.09 -3.61 -19.42
C SER A 8 7.30 -2.45 -20.02
N TYR A 9 7.62 -2.00 -21.24
CA TYR A 9 6.91 -0.91 -21.94
C TYR A 9 5.70 -1.39 -22.75
N HIS A 10 5.35 -2.68 -22.72
CA HIS A 10 4.23 -3.19 -23.49
C HIS A 10 2.89 -2.67 -22.96
N VAL A 11 2.17 -1.92 -23.79
CA VAL A 11 0.92 -1.22 -23.43
C VAL A 11 -0.12 -2.17 -22.82
N TYR A 12 -0.26 -3.38 -23.36
CA TYR A 12 -1.28 -4.33 -22.90
C TYR A 12 -0.91 -5.12 -21.65
N ASN A 13 0.30 -4.93 -21.11
CA ASN A 13 0.69 -5.57 -19.86
C ASN A 13 -0.20 -5.05 -18.71
N LEU A 14 -0.67 -5.94 -17.84
CA LEU A 14 -1.60 -5.62 -16.75
C LEU A 14 -1.08 -4.46 -15.89
N LYS A 15 0.21 -4.49 -15.55
CA LYS A 15 0.87 -3.43 -14.77
C LYS A 15 0.81 -2.05 -15.44
N ASN A 16 0.89 -2.01 -16.76
CA ASN A 16 0.83 -0.75 -17.51
C ASN A 16 -0.59 -0.24 -17.63
N LYS A 17 -1.57 -1.14 -17.85
CA LYS A 17 -2.99 -0.80 -17.81
C LYS A 17 -3.40 -0.23 -16.45
N GLU A 18 -2.95 -0.84 -15.36
CA GLU A 18 -3.20 -0.35 -14.00
C GLU A 18 -2.56 1.02 -13.74
N ARG A 19 -1.34 1.24 -14.23
CA ARG A 19 -0.68 2.55 -14.13
C ARG A 19 -1.46 3.64 -14.86
N VAL A 20 -1.87 3.38 -16.10
CA VAL A 20 -2.68 4.30 -16.90
C VAL A 20 -4.00 4.60 -16.20
N ARG A 21 -4.70 3.59 -15.70
CA ARG A 21 -5.94 3.76 -14.95
C ARG A 21 -5.76 4.67 -13.73
N LYS A 22 -4.68 4.49 -12.97
CA LYS A 22 -4.38 5.32 -11.80
C LYS A 22 -4.06 6.77 -12.18
N ASP A 23 -3.34 6.97 -13.28
CA ASP A 23 -3.00 8.29 -13.78
C ASP A 23 -4.27 9.01 -14.29
N GLU A 24 -5.16 8.31 -14.98
CA GLU A 24 -6.49 8.80 -15.42
C GLU A 24 -7.39 9.15 -14.22
N GLU A 25 -7.49 8.27 -13.22
CA GLU A 25 -8.26 8.52 -12.00
C GLU A 25 -7.73 9.74 -11.24
N LYS A 26 -6.41 9.90 -11.17
CA LYS A 26 -5.77 11.07 -10.54
C LYS A 26 -6.03 12.34 -11.34
N ALA A 27 -5.92 12.30 -12.66
CA ALA A 27 -6.20 13.45 -13.53
C ALA A 27 -7.66 13.91 -13.39
N LYS A 28 -8.59 12.96 -13.33
CA LYS A 28 -10.01 13.24 -13.11
C LYS A 28 -10.26 13.90 -11.75
N GLN A 29 -9.66 13.39 -10.67
CA GLN A 29 -9.79 13.99 -9.34
C GLN A 29 -9.21 15.41 -9.28
N GLU A 30 -8.09 15.67 -9.97
CA GLU A 30 -7.50 17.00 -10.04
C GLU A 30 -8.37 17.99 -10.83
N GLU A 31 -9.00 17.53 -11.91
CA GLU A 31 -9.95 18.32 -12.70
C GLU A 31 -11.22 18.63 -11.88
N GLU A 32 -11.79 17.66 -11.18
CA GLU A 32 -12.92 17.86 -10.27
C GLU A 32 -12.57 18.86 -9.17
N ALA A 33 -11.43 18.70 -8.48
CA ALA A 33 -10.98 19.63 -7.45
C ALA A 33 -10.72 21.04 -8.00
N ARG A 34 -10.21 21.17 -9.23
CA ARG A 34 -10.04 22.46 -9.91
C ARG A 34 -11.38 23.09 -10.25
N GLY A 35 -12.33 22.31 -10.74
CA GLY A 35 -13.70 22.74 -11.03
C GLY A 35 -14.42 23.21 -9.77
N GLU A 36 -14.33 22.46 -8.68
CA GLU A 36 -14.89 22.83 -7.38
C GLU A 36 -14.29 24.15 -6.86
N ARG A 37 -12.97 24.32 -6.94
CA ARG A 37 -12.31 25.57 -6.55
C ARG A 37 -12.79 26.76 -7.39
N ALA A 38 -12.93 26.58 -8.71
CA ALA A 38 -13.45 27.62 -9.60
C ALA A 38 -14.91 27.97 -9.26
N ASN A 39 -15.75 26.96 -8.97
CA ASN A 39 -17.15 27.15 -8.57
C ASN A 39 -17.26 27.88 -7.24
N ILE A 40 -16.45 27.52 -6.25
CA ILE A 40 -16.41 28.20 -4.94
C ILE A 40 -15.96 29.65 -5.11
N ALA A 41 -14.90 29.91 -5.89
CA ALA A 41 -14.44 31.27 -6.16
C ALA A 41 -15.53 32.11 -6.85
N ARG A 42 -16.21 31.53 -7.86
CA ARG A 42 -17.34 32.19 -8.55
C ARG A 42 -18.50 32.47 -7.60
N ALA A 43 -18.83 31.53 -6.72
CA ALA A 43 -19.87 31.72 -5.71
C ALA A 43 -19.52 32.84 -4.73
N LYS A 44 -18.27 32.89 -4.24
CA LYS A 44 -17.77 33.96 -3.37
C LYS A 44 -17.80 35.33 -4.05
N GLN A 45 -17.36 35.41 -5.31
CA GLN A 45 -17.41 36.65 -6.09
C GLN A 45 -18.85 37.14 -6.26
N ARG A 46 -19.78 36.23 -6.60
CA ARG A 46 -21.20 36.58 -6.71
C ARG A 46 -21.77 37.11 -5.39
N GLN A 47 -21.40 36.50 -4.26
CA GLN A 47 -21.83 36.94 -2.93
C GLN A 47 -21.26 38.32 -2.56
N ALA A 48 -20.01 38.62 -2.91
CA ALA A 48 -19.39 39.91 -2.65
C ALA A 48 -20.12 41.06 -3.36
N VAL A 49 -20.47 40.88 -4.65
CA VAL A 49 -21.22 41.87 -5.44
C VAL A 49 -22.60 42.18 -4.82
N THR A 50 -23.26 41.20 -4.20
CA THR A 50 -24.54 41.45 -3.51
C THR A 50 -24.38 42.11 -2.15
N GLY A 51 -23.19 42.03 -1.54
CA GLY A 51 -22.90 42.60 -0.22
C GLY A 51 -22.53 44.08 -0.26
N GLU A 52 -21.90 44.55 -1.33
CA GLU A 52 -21.38 45.93 -1.44
C GLU A 52 -22.46 47.02 -1.64
N ASN A 53 -23.73 46.65 -1.87
CA ASN A 53 -24.84 47.61 -1.98
C ASN A 53 -25.63 47.80 -0.66
N LYS A 54 -25.09 47.38 0.49
CA LYS A 54 -25.77 47.50 1.80
C LYS A 54 -25.27 48.61 2.71
N ASP A 55 -24.34 49.44 2.25
CA ASP A 55 -23.86 50.61 2.97
C ASP A 55 -24.50 51.90 2.43
N GLU A 56 -25.83 52.01 2.50
CA GLU A 56 -26.49 53.32 2.63
C GLU A 56 -27.27 53.33 3.97
N PRO A 57 -27.04 54.34 4.84
CA PRO A 57 -27.67 54.38 6.17
C PRO A 57 -29.12 54.85 6.07
N PRO A 58 -30.11 54.15 6.66
CA PRO A 58 -31.42 54.73 6.90
C PRO A 58 -31.35 55.57 8.18
N GLU A 59 -31.49 56.88 8.00
CA GLU A 59 -31.69 57.88 9.05
C GLU A 59 -32.81 57.47 10.02
N GLU A 60 -32.55 57.70 11.30
CA GLU A 60 -33.45 57.42 12.42
C GLU A 60 -34.60 58.44 12.47
N THR A 61 -35.86 57.97 12.47
CA THR A 61 -36.96 58.72 13.09
C THR A 61 -37.94 57.83 13.85
N SER A 62 -38.19 58.26 15.09
CA SER A 62 -39.40 58.14 15.93
C SER A 62 -39.76 56.79 16.59
N ASN A 63 -39.35 56.68 17.85
CA ASN A 63 -40.20 56.58 19.06
C ASN A 63 -41.58 55.85 19.03
N GLN A 64 -41.66 54.87 19.94
CA GLN A 64 -42.76 54.46 20.85
C GLN A 64 -43.85 53.44 20.43
N ASN A 65 -43.89 52.33 21.21
CA ASN A 65 -45.06 51.53 21.69
C ASN A 65 -45.79 50.63 20.65
N THR A 66 -46.27 49.38 20.86
CA THR A 66 -46.64 48.52 22.01
C THR A 66 -46.93 47.06 21.54
N ASP A 67 -46.85 46.07 22.45
CA ASP A 67 -47.47 44.71 22.46
C ASP A 67 -46.94 43.59 21.51
N PRO A 68 -47.38 42.31 21.68
CA PRO A 68 -46.59 41.12 22.05
C PRO A 68 -45.80 40.50 20.88
N ILE A 69 -45.03 41.33 20.18
CA ILE A 69 -44.33 41.03 18.92
C ILE A 69 -42.84 40.85 19.22
N GLN A 70 -42.50 39.91 20.11
CA GLN A 70 -41.11 39.50 20.36
C GLN A 70 -40.64 38.34 19.48
N ASN A 71 -41.35 38.07 18.39
CA ASN A 71 -40.82 37.29 17.29
C ASN A 71 -40.73 38.22 16.09
N HIS A 72 -39.54 38.24 15.47
CA HIS A 72 -39.33 38.86 14.17
C HIS A 72 -40.44 38.38 13.24
N ILE A 73 -41.33 39.27 12.79
CA ILE A 73 -42.41 38.90 11.88
C ILE A 73 -41.74 38.56 10.55
N ASN A 74 -41.57 37.26 10.29
CA ASN A 74 -41.13 36.79 8.99
C ASN A 74 -42.31 36.94 8.02
N PHE A 75 -42.39 38.11 7.38
CA PHE A 75 -43.31 38.38 6.27
C PHE A 75 -43.19 37.35 5.13
N TRP A 76 -42.04 36.68 5.06
CA TRP A 76 -41.73 35.66 4.07
C TRP A 76 -41.91 34.23 4.59
N ALA A 77 -42.38 34.02 5.82
CA ALA A 77 -42.51 32.67 6.39
C ALA A 77 -43.41 31.76 5.53
N ASP A 78 -44.47 32.32 4.95
CA ASP A 78 -45.39 31.56 4.11
C ASP A 78 -44.77 31.26 2.73
N LEU A 79 -44.02 32.21 2.16
CA LEU A 79 -43.28 32.02 0.90
C LEU A 79 -42.04 31.11 1.06
N GLU A 80 -41.40 31.10 2.22
CA GLU A 80 -40.30 30.20 2.58
C GLU A 80 -40.80 28.77 2.75
N LYS A 81 -41.97 28.57 3.38
CA LYS A 81 -42.61 27.24 3.48
C LYS A 81 -43.07 26.74 2.11
N GLU A 82 -43.61 27.62 1.27
CA GLU A 82 -43.96 27.27 -0.12
C GLU A 82 -42.72 26.95 -0.96
N SER A 83 -41.65 27.74 -0.84
CA SER A 83 -40.40 27.47 -1.56
C SER A 83 -39.64 26.26 -1.02
N LEU A 84 -39.70 25.95 0.28
CA LEU A 84 -39.19 24.70 0.85
C LEU A 84 -40.00 23.49 0.40
N ALA A 85 -41.32 23.63 0.17
CA ALA A 85 -42.15 22.57 -0.42
C ALA A 85 -41.84 22.35 -1.91
N VAL A 86 -41.49 23.41 -2.65
CA VAL A 86 -41.03 23.33 -4.05
C VAL A 86 -39.58 22.85 -4.17
N VAL A 87 -38.74 23.15 -3.18
CA VAL A 87 -37.43 22.53 -2.93
C VAL A 87 -37.61 21.25 -2.10
N SER A 88 -38.78 20.59 -2.19
CA SER A 88 -38.84 19.19 -1.85
C SER A 88 -37.92 18.47 -2.83
N THR A 89 -36.79 18.04 -2.30
CA THR A 89 -35.79 17.22 -2.92
C THR A 89 -36.44 16.16 -3.80
N ASN A 90 -35.95 16.02 -5.04
CA ASN A 90 -36.40 14.95 -5.93
C ASN A 90 -36.36 13.62 -5.15
N PRO A 91 -37.51 12.96 -4.92
CA PRO A 91 -37.57 11.74 -4.09
C PRO A 91 -36.70 10.62 -4.67
N GLU A 92 -36.49 10.63 -6.00
CA GLU A 92 -35.58 9.70 -6.67
C GLU A 92 -34.12 9.96 -6.30
N TYR A 93 -33.71 11.22 -6.11
CA TYR A 93 -32.35 11.58 -5.75
C TYR A 93 -31.99 11.15 -4.33
N GLU A 94 -32.92 11.31 -3.39
CA GLU A 94 -32.71 10.81 -2.03
C GLU A 94 -32.69 9.28 -1.97
N ALA A 95 -33.55 8.63 -2.75
CA ALA A 95 -33.55 7.18 -2.88
C ALA A 95 -32.22 6.68 -3.48
N GLU A 96 -31.69 7.37 -4.49
CA GLU A 96 -30.41 7.04 -5.11
C GLU A 96 -29.24 7.24 -4.12
N LYS A 97 -29.25 8.34 -3.36
CA LYS A 97 -28.23 8.62 -2.33
C LYS A 97 -28.24 7.55 -1.23
N ARG A 98 -29.42 7.21 -0.69
CA ARG A 98 -29.56 6.14 0.31
C ARG A 98 -29.18 4.77 -0.27
N ALA A 99 -29.43 4.51 -1.55
CA ALA A 99 -29.00 3.26 -2.20
C ALA A 99 -27.47 3.19 -2.38
N LYS A 100 -26.82 4.32 -2.69
CA LYS A 100 -25.35 4.43 -2.75
C LYS A 100 -24.73 4.21 -1.37
N GLU A 101 -25.26 4.85 -0.33
CA GLU A 101 -24.83 4.67 1.06
C GLU A 101 -24.99 3.21 1.49
N LYS A 102 -26.15 2.59 1.26
CA LYS A 102 -26.36 1.16 1.55
C LYS A 102 -25.40 0.23 0.79
N LYS A 103 -25.06 0.54 -0.47
CA LYS A 103 -24.07 -0.23 -1.23
C LYS A 103 -22.66 -0.07 -0.64
N TRP A 104 -22.30 1.16 -0.24
CA TRP A 104 -21.01 1.46 0.38
C TRP A 104 -20.90 0.82 1.77
N GLU A 105 -21.93 0.93 2.59
CA GLU A 105 -22.04 0.24 3.87
C GLU A 105 -21.94 -1.27 3.69
N LYS A 106 -22.62 -1.87 2.70
CA LYS A 106 -22.48 -3.31 2.38
C LYS A 106 -21.07 -3.71 1.95
N GLN A 107 -20.33 -2.82 1.29
CA GLN A 107 -18.93 -3.08 0.93
C GLN A 107 -18.00 -3.02 2.16
N PHE A 108 -18.30 -2.13 3.11
CA PHE A 108 -17.44 -1.90 4.28
C PHE A 108 -17.82 -2.71 5.53
N THR A 109 -19.09 -3.09 5.64
CA THR A 109 -19.65 -3.81 6.79
C THR A 109 -20.09 -5.20 6.33
N MET A 110 -19.46 -6.23 6.90
CA MET A 110 -19.91 -7.62 6.73
C MET A 110 -21.19 -7.82 7.56
N TYR A 111 -22.35 -7.53 6.98
CA TYR A 111 -23.62 -7.99 7.54
C TYR A 111 -23.66 -9.52 7.44
N LEU A 112 -23.28 -10.18 8.53
CA LEU A 112 -23.18 -11.64 8.66
C LEU A 112 -24.53 -12.37 8.41
N GLY A 113 -25.65 -11.65 8.33
CA GLY A 113 -26.99 -12.19 8.11
C GLY A 113 -27.41 -12.39 6.64
N ASP A 114 -26.76 -11.73 5.67
CA ASP A 114 -27.17 -11.78 4.25
C ASP A 114 -26.50 -12.92 3.46
N VAL A 115 -25.40 -13.50 3.96
CA VAL A 115 -24.67 -14.60 3.31
C VAL A 115 -25.40 -15.94 3.39
N VAL A 116 -26.44 -16.04 4.23
CA VAL A 116 -27.11 -17.32 4.57
C VAL A 116 -28.32 -17.62 3.68
N LYS A 117 -28.83 -16.67 2.88
CA LYS A 117 -30.06 -16.88 2.10
C LYS A 117 -29.93 -17.83 0.90
N GLU A 118 -28.72 -18.08 0.39
CA GLU A 118 -28.52 -18.80 -0.88
C GLU A 118 -27.56 -20.01 -0.80
N GLN A 119 -26.96 -20.31 0.35
CA GLN A 119 -26.14 -21.50 0.51
C GLN A 119 -26.99 -22.61 1.14
N ARG A 120 -27.64 -23.42 0.31
CA ARG A 120 -28.10 -24.74 0.76
C ARG A 120 -26.85 -25.48 1.25
N PRO A 121 -26.73 -25.78 2.56
CA PRO A 121 -25.53 -26.42 3.07
C PRO A 121 -25.32 -27.75 2.35
N TRP A 122 -24.06 -28.14 2.17
CA TRP A 122 -23.71 -29.35 1.40
C TRP A 122 -24.41 -30.62 1.89
N TYR A 123 -24.84 -30.66 3.15
CA TYR A 123 -25.60 -31.77 3.75
C TYR A 123 -27.11 -31.78 3.44
N THR A 124 -27.70 -30.69 2.94
CA THR A 124 -29.09 -30.67 2.43
C THR A 124 -29.17 -30.90 0.92
N ARG A 125 -28.04 -30.96 0.23
CA ARG A 125 -27.97 -31.41 -1.16
C ARG A 125 -28.05 -32.93 -1.19
N VAL A 126 -29.26 -33.47 -1.35
CA VAL A 126 -29.44 -34.86 -1.78
C VAL A 126 -29.06 -34.90 -3.26
N GLU A 127 -27.82 -35.32 -3.55
CA GLU A 127 -27.40 -35.61 -4.93
C GLU A 127 -28.35 -36.69 -5.48
N SER A 128 -29.01 -36.39 -6.60
CA SER A 128 -29.87 -37.35 -7.30
C SER A 128 -29.04 -38.57 -7.70
N GLU A 129 -29.61 -39.77 -7.64
CA GLU A 129 -28.91 -41.01 -8.03
C GLU A 129 -28.30 -40.93 -9.44
N PHE A 130 -28.96 -40.16 -10.33
CA PHE A 130 -28.45 -39.81 -11.66
C PHE A 130 -27.15 -38.99 -11.65
N GLU A 131 -26.97 -38.04 -10.73
CA GLU A 131 -25.74 -37.24 -10.61
C GLU A 131 -24.57 -38.08 -10.08
N LYS A 132 -24.85 -39.06 -9.21
CA LYS A 132 -23.85 -39.98 -8.69
C LYS A 132 -23.33 -40.92 -9.77
N GLN A 133 -24.24 -41.52 -10.56
CA GLN A 133 -23.88 -42.40 -11.67
C GLN A 133 -23.02 -41.68 -12.72
N TYR A 134 -23.39 -40.45 -13.09
CA TYR A 134 -22.63 -39.67 -14.08
C TYR A 134 -21.22 -39.29 -13.59
N LYS A 135 -21.06 -38.98 -12.30
CA LYS A 135 -19.74 -38.74 -11.70
C LYS A 135 -18.89 -40.01 -11.66
N GLU A 136 -19.47 -41.16 -11.31
CA GLU A 136 -18.75 -42.43 -11.22
C GLU A 136 -18.24 -42.91 -12.60
N GLU A 137 -19.03 -42.76 -13.67
CA GLU A 137 -18.59 -43.11 -15.03
C GLU A 137 -17.41 -42.26 -15.51
N GLN A 138 -17.41 -40.95 -15.23
CA GLN A 138 -16.31 -40.04 -15.60
C GLN A 138 -15.01 -40.34 -14.81
N ILE A 139 -15.15 -40.73 -13.55
CA ILE A 139 -14.01 -41.10 -12.69
C ILE A 139 -13.42 -42.46 -13.12
N ASN A 140 -14.25 -43.39 -13.61
CA ASN A 140 -13.81 -44.71 -14.07
C ASN A 140 -13.18 -44.68 -15.47
N GLY A 141 -13.71 -43.88 -16.40
CA GLY A 141 -13.14 -43.74 -17.75
C GLY A 141 -11.73 -43.16 -17.76
N SER A 142 -11.45 -42.16 -16.90
CA SER A 142 -10.13 -41.52 -16.82
C SER A 142 -9.05 -42.36 -16.12
N LYS A 143 -9.44 -43.29 -15.24
CA LYS A 143 -8.50 -44.17 -14.52
C LYS A 143 -7.98 -45.32 -15.37
N VAL A 144 -8.79 -45.84 -16.29
CA VAL A 144 -8.41 -47.03 -17.08
C VAL A 144 -7.37 -46.68 -18.15
N GLU A 145 -7.46 -45.51 -18.79
CA GLU A 145 -6.48 -45.10 -19.82
C GLU A 145 -5.13 -44.66 -19.25
N GLY A 146 -5.12 -44.05 -18.06
CA GLY A 146 -3.88 -43.62 -17.39
C GLY A 146 -3.14 -44.72 -16.63
N SER A 147 -3.86 -45.73 -16.11
CA SER A 147 -3.30 -46.77 -15.23
C SER A 147 -2.54 -47.87 -15.98
N VAL A 148 -3.04 -48.30 -17.14
CA VAL A 148 -2.41 -49.38 -17.94
C VAL A 148 -1.06 -48.93 -18.52
N SER A 149 -0.89 -47.63 -18.76
CA SER A 149 0.33 -47.03 -19.30
C SER A 149 1.49 -46.98 -18.30
N ILE A 150 1.21 -46.91 -16.99
CA ILE A 150 2.23 -46.69 -15.95
C ILE A 150 3.01 -47.98 -15.64
N TYR A 151 2.43 -49.15 -15.87
CA TYR A 151 3.05 -50.45 -15.56
C TYR A 151 3.52 -51.24 -16.79
N ASP A 152 3.44 -50.68 -18.00
CA ASP A 152 4.01 -51.30 -19.20
C ASP A 152 5.52 -51.02 -19.29
N PRO A 153 6.40 -52.04 -19.17
CA PRO A 153 7.85 -51.86 -19.26
C PRO A 153 8.29 -51.26 -20.61
N LEU A 154 7.54 -51.49 -21.70
CA LEU A 154 7.88 -50.94 -23.01
C LEU A 154 7.67 -49.42 -23.08
N LEU A 155 6.59 -48.90 -22.49
CA LEU A 155 6.34 -47.45 -22.43
C LEU A 155 7.36 -46.73 -21.55
N ILE A 156 7.76 -47.35 -20.43
CA ILE A 156 8.83 -46.85 -19.57
C ILE A 156 10.14 -46.76 -20.36
N MET A 157 10.53 -47.81 -21.09
CA MET A 157 11.76 -47.79 -21.88
C MET A 157 11.74 -46.74 -23.00
N LYS A 158 10.63 -46.61 -23.73
CA LYS A 158 10.46 -45.58 -24.78
C LYS A 158 10.63 -44.17 -24.23
N SER A 159 10.02 -43.86 -23.08
CA SER A 159 10.14 -42.55 -22.43
C SER A 159 11.59 -42.18 -22.09
N LYS A 160 12.41 -43.14 -21.66
CA LYS A 160 13.81 -42.91 -21.29
C LYS A 160 14.69 -42.70 -22.52
N LEU A 161 14.41 -43.39 -23.62
CA LEU A 161 15.13 -43.19 -24.88
C LEU A 161 14.87 -41.79 -25.48
N ASP A 162 13.63 -41.30 -25.41
CA ASP A 162 13.28 -39.95 -25.90
C ASP A 162 13.93 -38.81 -25.10
N THR A 163 14.21 -39.01 -23.81
CA THR A 163 14.92 -38.01 -23.00
C THR A 163 16.41 -37.93 -23.31
N ARG A 164 17.00 -39.00 -23.87
CA ARG A 164 18.43 -39.10 -24.18
C ARG A 164 18.78 -38.38 -25.49
N SER A 165 17.85 -38.29 -26.44
CA SER A 165 18.02 -37.47 -27.64
C SER A 165 17.99 -35.96 -27.32
N LYS A 166 17.19 -35.53 -26.34
CA LYS A 166 17.04 -34.11 -25.95
C LYS A 166 18.18 -33.57 -25.07
N LYS A 167 18.95 -34.43 -24.39
CA LYS A 167 20.07 -34.01 -23.52
C LYS A 167 21.36 -33.65 -24.26
N LYS A 168 21.52 -34.00 -25.55
CA LYS A 168 22.72 -33.63 -26.33
C LYS A 168 22.79 -32.14 -26.73
N ASN A 169 21.68 -31.40 -26.65
CA ASN A 169 21.63 -29.99 -27.10
C ASN A 169 21.60 -28.95 -25.96
N LYS A 170 22.03 -29.29 -24.73
CA LYS A 170 21.87 -28.41 -23.57
C LYS A 170 23.07 -28.37 -22.62
N VAL A 171 24.29 -28.47 -23.14
CA VAL A 171 25.52 -28.41 -22.33
C VAL A 171 26.10 -27.00 -22.18
N ASP A 172 25.72 -26.00 -22.98
CA ASP A 172 26.48 -24.72 -22.99
C ASP A 172 26.00 -23.57 -22.11
N THR A 173 24.97 -23.70 -21.27
CA THR A 173 24.63 -22.59 -20.36
C THR A 173 24.09 -23.08 -19.03
N ARG A 174 24.94 -23.00 -17.98
CA ARG A 174 24.64 -22.52 -16.61
C ARG A 174 25.59 -23.18 -15.62
N GLU A 175 26.77 -22.59 -15.47
CA GLU A 175 27.51 -22.72 -14.23
C GLU A 175 27.15 -21.58 -13.26
N LYS A 176 27.07 -21.94 -11.97
CA LYS A 176 27.10 -21.11 -10.76
C LYS A 176 25.79 -20.46 -10.30
N ARG A 177 24.97 -21.25 -9.60
CA ARG A 177 24.41 -20.88 -8.28
C ARG A 177 24.15 -22.14 -7.47
N ASP A 178 24.96 -22.38 -6.44
CA ASP A 178 24.57 -23.14 -5.25
C ASP A 178 25.58 -22.91 -4.11
N ARG A 179 25.05 -22.45 -2.95
CA ARG A 179 25.55 -22.58 -1.56
C ARG A 179 24.50 -21.90 -0.67
N SER A 180 23.46 -22.64 -0.25
CA SER A 180 23.34 -23.37 1.03
C SER A 180 23.45 -22.43 2.24
N TYR A 181 22.32 -22.00 2.82
CA TYR A 181 21.64 -22.61 3.96
C TYR A 181 22.52 -22.67 5.22
N ASN A 182 22.34 -21.69 6.12
CA ASN A 182 22.82 -21.82 7.49
C ASN A 182 21.74 -21.35 8.48
N LYS A 183 21.43 -22.24 9.41
CA LYS A 183 20.38 -22.17 10.42
C LYS A 183 21.08 -21.92 11.76
N GLY A 184 20.79 -20.79 12.38
CA GLY A 184 21.19 -20.48 13.76
C GLY A 184 20.04 -19.75 14.46
N LYS A 185 19.46 -20.42 15.46
CA LYS A 185 18.48 -19.88 16.41
C LYS A 185 19.22 -19.30 17.63
N GLU A 186 18.47 -18.53 18.42
CA GLU A 186 18.72 -17.98 19.78
C GLU A 186 19.27 -16.54 19.75
N SER A 187 18.66 -15.53 20.39
CA SER A 187 17.93 -15.47 21.66
C SER A 187 17.05 -14.20 21.79
N ASN A 188 16.03 -14.25 22.65
CA ASN A 188 15.34 -13.18 23.41
C ASN A 188 14.93 -11.85 22.74
N SER A 189 13.61 -11.64 22.61
CA SER A 189 12.84 -10.66 23.40
C SER A 189 11.38 -10.61 22.91
N GLU A 190 10.41 -10.82 23.80
CA GLU A 190 9.02 -10.41 23.56
C GLU A 190 8.95 -8.94 23.11
N SER A 191 8.69 -8.71 21.83
CA SER A 191 7.90 -7.58 21.36
C SER A 191 7.48 -7.84 19.92
N SER A 192 6.24 -7.48 19.60
CA SER A 192 5.55 -7.73 18.34
C SER A 192 6.47 -7.58 17.13
N SER A 193 6.89 -8.71 16.53
CA SER A 193 7.64 -8.65 15.28
C SER A 193 6.73 -8.00 14.23
N PRO A 194 7.10 -6.84 13.67
CA PRO A 194 6.25 -6.13 12.72
C PRO A 194 6.01 -7.04 11.53
N SER A 195 4.77 -7.06 11.06
CA SER A 195 4.37 -7.81 9.87
C SER A 195 5.33 -7.50 8.70
N SER A 196 5.50 -8.45 7.76
CA SER A 196 6.43 -8.28 6.62
C SER A 196 6.23 -6.94 5.87
N ILE A 197 4.99 -6.44 5.82
CA ILE A 197 4.65 -5.14 5.22
C ILE A 197 5.14 -3.94 6.04
N GLU A 198 5.13 -4.05 7.36
CA GLU A 198 5.51 -2.99 8.29
C GLU A 198 7.03 -2.83 8.35
N LYS A 199 7.78 -3.92 8.14
CA LYS A 199 9.23 -3.86 7.88
C LYS A 199 9.55 -3.09 6.60
N LEU A 200 8.79 -3.31 5.53
CA LEU A 200 8.98 -2.57 4.28
C LEU A 200 8.61 -1.08 4.43
N ARG A 201 7.58 -0.77 5.23
CA ARG A 201 7.21 0.62 5.57
C ARG A 201 8.29 1.31 6.40
N SER A 202 8.83 0.65 7.42
CA SER A 202 9.90 1.22 8.25
C SER A 202 11.18 1.42 7.45
N GLU A 203 11.52 0.49 6.56
CA GLU A 203 12.64 0.64 5.64
C GLU A 203 12.44 1.80 4.67
N ARG A 204 11.23 1.96 4.08
CA ARG A 204 10.90 3.12 3.24
C ARG A 204 11.06 4.43 4.01
N LEU A 205 10.49 4.54 5.21
CA LEU A 205 10.61 5.74 6.05
C LEU A 205 12.07 6.03 6.40
N ALA A 206 12.90 5.01 6.63
CA ALA A 206 14.32 5.19 6.89
C ALA A 206 15.07 5.74 5.66
N ARG A 207 14.72 5.30 4.44
CA ARG A 207 15.28 5.87 3.21
C ARG A 207 14.85 7.31 2.99
N GLU A 208 13.56 7.60 3.13
CA GLU A 208 13.02 8.97 3.00
C GLU A 208 13.67 9.92 4.02
N LYS A 209 13.87 9.48 5.28
CA LYS A 209 14.58 10.26 6.30
C LYS A 209 16.03 10.55 5.90
N LYS A 210 16.78 9.55 5.39
CA LYS A 210 18.16 9.73 4.93
C LYS A 210 18.26 10.72 3.76
N GLU A 211 17.35 10.62 2.79
CA GLU A 211 17.28 11.55 1.66
C GLU A 211 16.90 12.96 2.12
N ARG A 212 15.93 13.09 3.03
CA ARG A 212 15.55 14.37 3.63
C ARG A 212 16.71 15.02 4.39
N LEU A 213 17.47 14.26 5.17
CA LEU A 213 18.68 14.75 5.85
C LEU A 213 19.75 15.18 4.84
N ARG A 214 19.94 14.42 3.75
CA ARG A 214 20.87 14.81 2.68
C ARG A 214 20.45 16.12 2.02
N VAL A 215 19.17 16.29 1.72
CA VAL A 215 18.61 17.53 1.15
C VAL A 215 18.76 18.68 2.14
N GLN A 216 18.46 18.47 3.42
CA GLN A 216 18.63 19.47 4.46
C GLN A 216 20.10 19.89 4.61
N LYS A 217 21.04 18.94 4.51
CA LYS A 217 22.48 19.20 4.51
C LYS A 217 22.90 20.10 3.34
N LEU A 218 22.33 19.87 2.16
CA LEU A 218 22.59 20.69 0.97
C LEU A 218 21.94 22.07 1.06
N LEU A 219 20.75 22.16 1.65
CA LEU A 219 20.02 23.42 1.83
C LEU A 219 20.68 24.33 2.88
N ASN A 220 21.24 23.72 3.93
CA ASN A 220 21.84 24.43 5.07
C ASN A 220 23.33 24.08 5.21
N PRO A 221 24.19 24.49 4.25
CA PRO A 221 25.61 24.14 4.27
C PRO A 221 26.34 24.72 5.49
N HIS A 222 25.91 25.87 6.00
CA HIS A 222 26.48 26.53 7.19
C HIS A 222 26.18 25.78 8.50
N MET A 223 25.14 24.94 8.56
CA MET A 223 24.83 24.17 9.77
C MET A 223 25.67 22.90 9.91
N VAL A 224 26.47 22.59 8.89
CA VAL A 224 27.38 21.46 8.90
C VAL A 224 28.75 22.00 9.30
N ASN A 225 29.00 22.09 10.60
CA ASN A 225 30.37 22.15 11.09
C ASN A 225 31.02 20.79 10.78
N GLU A 226 31.57 20.67 9.58
CA GLU A 226 32.45 19.56 9.24
C GLU A 226 33.68 19.71 10.12
N SER A 227 33.76 18.88 11.15
CA SER A 227 35.03 18.58 11.80
C SER A 227 36.00 18.20 10.69
N GLU A 228 36.98 19.06 10.41
CA GLU A 228 37.94 18.80 9.33
C GLU A 228 38.50 17.40 9.48
N PRO A 229 38.72 16.67 8.38
CA PRO A 229 39.31 15.36 8.42
C PRO A 229 40.77 15.51 8.84
N THR A 230 41.04 15.46 10.15
CA THR A 230 42.37 15.33 10.74
C THR A 230 42.98 13.93 10.49
N GLY A 231 42.63 13.32 9.36
CA GLY A 231 43.03 11.99 8.94
C GLY A 231 44.23 12.04 8.00
N ARG A 232 45.20 11.14 8.23
CA ARG A 232 46.35 10.93 7.33
C ARG A 232 45.88 10.59 5.92
N TYR A 233 46.68 10.90 4.89
CA TYR A 233 46.43 10.66 3.46
C TYR A 233 45.67 9.35 3.11
N HIS A 234 45.97 8.26 3.80
CA HIS A 234 45.31 6.95 3.62
C HIS A 234 43.79 6.93 3.90
N SER A 235 43.26 7.85 4.71
CA SER A 235 41.81 7.90 5.01
C SER A 235 40.98 8.53 3.89
N GLN A 236 41.62 9.13 2.86
CA GLN A 236 40.92 9.73 1.72
C GLN A 236 40.35 8.68 0.76
N PHE A 237 41.05 7.56 0.58
CA PHE A 237 40.68 6.54 -0.41
C PHE A 237 39.88 5.39 0.19
N ASN A 238 40.07 5.08 1.48
CA ASN A 238 39.36 3.98 2.16
C ASN A 238 38.98 4.34 3.61
N PRO A 239 38.06 5.31 3.82
CA PRO A 239 37.78 5.86 5.15
C PRO A 239 37.29 4.79 6.14
N ASN A 240 36.49 3.84 5.68
CA ASN A 240 35.95 2.78 6.52
C ASN A 240 37.04 1.78 6.95
N ALA A 241 37.96 1.42 6.05
CA ALA A 241 39.05 0.50 6.37
C ALA A 241 40.05 1.15 7.34
N THR A 242 40.36 2.43 7.14
CA THR A 242 41.24 3.19 8.05
C THR A 242 40.59 3.35 9.42
N LYS A 243 39.30 3.70 9.50
CA LYS A 243 38.56 3.77 10.78
C LYS A 243 38.53 2.42 11.50
N ALA A 244 38.19 1.35 10.80
CA ALA A 244 38.19 0.00 11.38
C ALA A 244 39.57 -0.42 11.91
N ALA A 245 40.65 -0.09 11.19
CA ALA A 245 42.01 -0.36 11.65
C ALA A 245 42.38 0.44 12.92
N HIS A 246 41.95 1.71 13.00
CA HIS A 246 42.14 2.53 14.20
C HIS A 246 41.34 2.00 15.39
N GLU A 247 40.07 1.65 15.20
CA GLU A 247 39.21 1.06 16.24
C GLU A 247 39.80 -0.25 16.78
N LEU A 248 40.31 -1.12 15.90
CA LEU A 248 41.01 -2.36 16.30
C LEU A 248 42.32 -2.08 17.06
N SER A 249 43.07 -1.06 16.64
CA SER A 249 44.30 -0.64 17.31
C SER A 249 44.03 -0.15 18.73
N GLU A 250 43.01 0.67 18.93
CA GLU A 250 42.62 1.21 20.24
C GLU A 250 42.16 0.11 21.20
N GLN A 251 41.38 -0.86 20.72
CA GLN A 251 41.01 -2.04 21.51
C GLN A 251 42.26 -2.85 21.94
N SER A 252 43.22 -3.08 21.03
CA SER A 252 44.47 -3.79 21.36
C SER A 252 45.38 -3.03 22.34
N SER A 253 45.27 -1.69 22.38
CA SER A 253 46.06 -0.82 23.26
C SER A 253 45.54 -0.87 24.70
N SER A 254 44.21 -0.88 24.86
CA SER A 254 43.53 -1.04 26.15
C SER A 254 43.88 -2.38 26.84
N ASP A 255 43.87 -3.48 26.08
CA ASP A 255 44.23 -4.81 26.60
C ASP A 255 45.69 -4.92 27.02
N ARG A 256 46.59 -4.21 26.34
CA ARG A 256 48.01 -4.14 26.70
C ARG A 256 48.26 -3.32 27.97
N TYR A 257 47.43 -2.33 28.26
CA TYR A 257 47.51 -1.55 29.49
C TYR A 257 47.00 -2.34 30.70
N ASN A 258 45.87 -3.06 30.55
CA ASN A 258 45.30 -3.89 31.61
C ASN A 258 46.17 -5.09 31.99
N ASN A 259 46.84 -5.73 31.03
CA ASN A 259 47.74 -6.85 31.33
C ASN A 259 49.04 -6.42 32.05
N ARG A 260 49.53 -5.20 31.82
CA ARG A 260 50.74 -4.69 32.48
C ARG A 260 50.53 -4.37 33.97
N TYR A 261 49.30 -4.04 34.37
CA TYR A 261 48.95 -3.82 35.78
C TYR A 261 48.62 -5.12 36.53
N ARG A 262 48.17 -6.17 35.82
CA ARG A 262 47.88 -7.49 36.42
C ARG A 262 49.13 -8.30 36.73
N SER A 263 50.21 -8.15 35.95
CA SER A 263 51.44 -8.93 36.14
C SER A 263 52.41 -8.36 37.17
N ARG A 264 52.13 -7.19 37.77
CA ARG A 264 52.99 -6.56 38.80
C ARG A 264 52.56 -6.83 40.25
N ARG A 265 51.43 -7.50 40.49
CA ARG A 265 50.98 -7.92 41.82
C ARG A 265 51.12 -9.42 42.04
N TYR A 266 52.32 -9.97 41.97
CA TYR A 266 52.67 -11.20 42.71
C TYR A 266 54.18 -11.47 42.56
N LYS A 267 54.96 -11.04 43.54
CA LYS A 267 56.28 -11.63 43.83
C LYS A 267 56.31 -11.86 45.35
N PRO A 268 56.04 -13.08 45.83
CA PRO A 268 56.35 -13.41 47.21
C PRO A 268 57.88 -13.51 47.37
N TYR A 269 58.38 -12.89 48.44
CA TYR A 269 59.76 -13.01 48.93
C TYR A 269 59.95 -14.34 49.66
#